data_AF-B0SQC1-F1
#
_entry.id   AF-B0SQC1-F1
#
_cell.length_a   1.000
_cell.length_b   1.000
_cell.length_c   1.000
_cell.angle_alpha   90.00
_cell.angle_beta   90.00
_cell.angle_gamma   90.00
#
_symmetry.space_group_name_H-M   'P 1'
#
loop_
_entity.id
_entity.type
_entity.pdbx_description
1 polymer ?
#
loop_
_entity_poly.entity_id
_entity_poly.type
_entity_poly.pdbx_seq_one_letter_code
_entity_poly.pdbx_strand_id
1 'polypeptide(L)'
;MKMKQTSFQQLLLKKIQLLDSLISNLKKEEELLSYRDADSAVKLEFKNEMLVRNLEELDNQILEHPEMDVHTEGEIALSESVFSKLDEARNLQQKVQELLVFEMNESKKEYWEFSIKRRLKSHLVFSSGLSWTKNYC
;
A
#
# COMPACT_ATOMS: atom_id res chain seq x y z
N MET A 1 29.73 13.87 -23.50
CA MET A 1 28.27 13.68 -23.66
C MET A 1 27.57 14.68 -22.76
N LYS A 2 26.87 15.67 -23.30
CA LYS A 2 25.99 16.54 -22.49
C LYS A 2 24.75 15.71 -22.15
N MET A 3 24.53 15.40 -20.87
CA MET A 3 23.25 14.82 -20.45
C MET A 3 22.14 15.80 -20.84
N LYS A 4 21.10 15.33 -21.55
CA LYS A 4 19.92 16.13 -21.80
C LYS A 4 19.30 16.45 -20.43
N GLN A 5 19.39 17.71 -20.02
CA GLN A 5 18.75 18.20 -18.81
C GLN A 5 17.23 18.07 -19.02
N THR A 6 16.59 17.21 -18.23
CA THR A 6 15.13 17.02 -18.26
C THR A 6 14.48 18.31 -17.80
N SER A 7 13.55 18.87 -18.59
CA SER A 7 12.90 20.14 -18.22
C SER A 7 12.02 19.97 -16.97
N PHE A 8 11.85 21.02 -16.17
CA PHE A 8 10.97 21.02 -14.99
C PHE A 8 9.55 20.54 -15.32
N GLN A 9 8.97 21.02 -16.42
CA GLN A 9 7.67 20.57 -16.93
C GLN A 9 7.60 19.04 -17.15
N GLN A 10 8.66 18.43 -17.68
CA GLN A 10 8.72 16.97 -17.88
C GLN A 10 8.80 16.21 -16.56
N LEU A 11 9.48 16.76 -15.55
CA LEU A 11 9.51 16.17 -14.21
C LEU A 11 8.11 16.18 -13.58
N LEU A 12 7.39 17.31 -13.68
CA LEU A 12 6.00 17.40 -13.20
C LEU A 12 5.06 16.42 -13.92
N LEU A 13 5.16 16.31 -15.25
CA LEU A 13 4.37 15.35 -16.02
C LEU A 13 4.67 13.90 -15.61
N LYS A 14 5.94 13.56 -15.38
CA LYS A 14 6.34 12.25 -14.90
C LYS A 14 5.78 11.98 -13.50
N LYS A 15 5.76 13.00 -12.62
CA LYS A 15 5.17 12.91 -11.28
C LYS A 15 3.68 12.61 -11.35
N ILE A 16 2.96 13.31 -12.23
CA ILE A 16 1.54 13.06 -12.50
C ILE A 16 1.29 11.62 -12.94
N GLN A 17 2.08 11.10 -13.88
CA GLN A 17 1.93 9.72 -14.38
C GLN A 17 2.15 8.66 -13.28
N LEU A 18 3.13 8.88 -12.41
CA LEU A 18 3.38 8.00 -11.26
C LEU A 18 2.23 8.07 -10.25
N LEU A 19 1.72 9.28 -9.97
CA LEU A 19 0.57 9.47 -9.08
C LEU A 19 -0.70 8.84 -9.65
N ASP A 20 -0.96 8.95 -10.95
CA ASP A 20 -2.11 8.28 -11.59
C ASP A 20 -2.03 6.76 -11.46
N SER A 21 -0.83 6.20 -11.61
CA SER A 21 -0.59 4.77 -11.41
C SER A 21 -0.81 4.36 -9.96
N LEU A 22 -0.33 5.15 -9.00
CA LEU A 22 -0.51 4.90 -7.58
C LEU A 22 -1.99 4.98 -7.18
N ILE A 23 -2.69 6.03 -7.60
CA ILE A 23 -4.13 6.22 -7.36
C ILE A 23 -4.93 5.04 -7.94
N SER A 24 -4.59 4.59 -9.15
CA SER A 24 -5.25 3.43 -9.76
C SER A 24 -5.05 2.15 -8.95
N ASN A 25 -3.86 1.94 -8.40
CA ASN A 25 -3.60 0.78 -7.55
C ASN A 25 -4.34 0.90 -6.22
N LEU A 26 -4.32 2.07 -5.56
CA LEU A 26 -4.99 2.31 -4.28
C LEU A 26 -6.51 2.11 -4.38
N LYS A 27 -7.15 2.58 -5.46
CA LYS A 27 -8.57 2.33 -5.73
C LYS A 27 -8.87 0.83 -5.84
N LYS A 28 -7.95 0.09 -6.47
CA LYS A 28 -8.09 -1.36 -6.63
C LYS A 28 -7.84 -2.11 -5.33
N GLU A 29 -6.92 -1.63 -4.48
CA GLU A 29 -6.72 -2.18 -3.14
C GLU A 29 -7.94 -1.95 -2.25
N GLU A 30 -8.51 -0.74 -2.25
CA GLU A 30 -9.75 -0.42 -1.56
C GLU A 30 -10.87 -1.38 -2.00
N GLU A 31 -11.01 -1.60 -3.30
CA GLU A 31 -11.97 -2.56 -3.87
C GLU A 31 -11.72 -3.99 -3.37
N LEU A 32 -10.49 -4.52 -3.50
CA LEU A 32 -10.15 -5.89 -3.08
C LEU A 32 -10.39 -6.11 -1.58
N LEU A 33 -9.99 -5.15 -0.75
CA LEU A 33 -10.18 -5.22 0.70
C LEU A 33 -11.66 -5.15 1.07
N SER A 34 -12.48 -4.41 0.32
CA SER A 34 -13.94 -4.41 0.52
C SER A 34 -14.56 -5.81 0.30
N TYR A 35 -13.94 -6.63 -0.55
CA TYR A 35 -14.32 -8.02 -0.80
C TYR A 35 -13.58 -9.05 0.07
N ARG A 36 -12.83 -8.63 1.10
CA ARG A 36 -12.01 -9.49 1.96
C ARG A 36 -10.85 -10.20 1.25
N ASP A 37 -10.44 -9.73 0.08
CA ASP A 37 -9.29 -10.30 -0.65
C ASP A 37 -7.99 -9.59 -0.27
N ALA A 38 -7.53 -9.84 0.97
CA ALA A 38 -6.30 -9.26 1.49
C ALA A 38 -5.05 -9.76 0.74
N ASP A 39 -5.04 -11.03 0.32
CA ASP A 39 -3.90 -11.65 -0.35
C ASP A 39 -3.61 -11.00 -1.72
N SER A 40 -4.67 -10.67 -2.49
CA SER A 40 -4.49 -9.94 -3.74
C SER A 40 -4.17 -8.47 -3.51
N ALA A 41 -4.73 -7.83 -2.46
CA ALA A 41 -4.43 -6.44 -2.11
C ALA A 41 -2.94 -6.27 -1.78
N VAL A 42 -2.34 -7.17 -0.99
CA VAL A 42 -0.90 -7.14 -0.65
C VAL A 42 0.00 -7.19 -1.89
N LYS A 43 -0.42 -7.83 -2.98
CA LYS A 43 0.37 -7.85 -4.23
C LYS A 43 0.43 -6.48 -4.90
N LEU A 44 -0.57 -5.63 -4.68
CA LEU A 44 -0.57 -4.25 -5.17
C LEU A 44 0.32 -3.37 -4.28
N GLU A 45 0.38 -3.63 -2.97
CA GLU A 45 1.21 -2.87 -2.03
C GLU A 45 2.69 -2.91 -2.44
N PHE A 46 3.20 -4.07 -2.86
CA PHE A 46 4.57 -4.18 -3.38
C PHE A 46 4.82 -3.32 -4.63
N LYS A 47 3.80 -3.13 -5.48
CA LYS A 47 3.90 -2.25 -6.65
C LYS A 47 3.82 -0.79 -6.23
N ASN A 48 3.00 -0.47 -5.23
CA ASN A 48 2.89 0.87 -4.67
C ASN A 48 4.18 1.31 -4.02
N GLU A 49 4.87 0.43 -3.28
CA GLU A 49 6.18 0.73 -2.69
C GLU A 49 7.18 1.19 -3.75
N MET A 50 7.24 0.51 -4.90
CA MET A 50 8.09 0.91 -6.02
C MET A 50 7.69 2.26 -6.61
N LEU A 51 6.39 2.54 -6.73
CA LEU A 51 5.89 3.84 -7.21
C LEU A 51 6.25 4.97 -6.25
N VAL A 52 6.10 4.76 -4.94
CA VAL A 52 6.44 5.74 -3.90
C VAL A 52 7.93 6.05 -3.92
N ARG A 53 8.80 5.04 -3.99
CA ARG A 53 10.26 5.26 -4.13
C ARG A 53 10.60 6.09 -5.37
N ASN A 54 9.98 5.79 -6.51
CA ASN A 54 10.17 6.56 -7.73
C ASN A 54 9.67 8.01 -7.61
N LEU A 55 8.59 8.24 -6.85
CA LEU A 55 8.08 9.58 -6.54
C LEU A 55 9.06 10.35 -5.64
N GLU A 56 9.63 9.71 -4.61
CA GLU A 56 10.65 10.31 -3.74
C GLU A 56 11.93 10.69 -4.53
N GLU A 57 12.40 9.80 -5.40
CA GLU A 57 13.53 10.08 -6.29
C GLU A 57 13.25 11.27 -7.23
N LEU A 58 12.01 11.38 -7.71
CA LEU A 58 11.60 12.46 -8.58
C LEU A 58 11.48 13.79 -7.82
N ASP A 59 11.04 13.74 -6.57
CA ASP A 59 10.97 14.92 -5.70
C ASP A 59 12.36 15.47 -5.39
N ASN A 60 13.36 14.61 -5.19
CA ASN A 60 14.75 15.03 -5.09
C ASN A 60 15.24 15.71 -6.39
N GLN A 61 14.90 15.16 -7.56
CA GLN A 61 15.27 15.78 -8.85
C GLN A 61 14.60 17.14 -9.07
N ILE A 62 13.35 17.29 -8.63
CA ILE A 62 12.61 18.56 -8.70
C ILE A 62 13.24 19.58 -7.76
N LEU A 63 13.60 19.19 -6.54
CA LEU A 63 14.22 20.06 -5.53
C LEU A 63 15.59 20.57 -5.97
N GLU A 64 16.39 19.72 -6.62
CA GLU A 64 17.72 20.08 -7.14
C GLU A 64 17.66 20.84 -8.48
N HIS A 65 16.47 21.07 -9.05
CA HIS A 65 16.33 21.67 -10.36
C HIS A 65 16.64 23.19 -10.33
N PRO A 66 17.58 23.69 -11.16
CA PRO A 66 18.06 25.08 -11.10
C PRO A 66 17.03 26.14 -11.51
N GLU A 67 15.92 25.75 -12.14
CA GLU A 67 14.83 26.65 -12.58
C GLU A 67 13.62 26.65 -11.63
N MET A 68 13.78 26.18 -10.39
CA MET A 68 12.68 26.10 -9.43
C MET A 68 11.95 27.44 -9.17
N ASP A 69 12.62 28.59 -9.33
CA ASP A 69 12.04 29.91 -9.08
C ASP A 69 11.38 30.57 -10.32
N VAL A 70 11.48 29.95 -11.50
CA VAL A 70 10.89 30.48 -12.74
C VAL A 70 9.76 29.56 -13.17
N HIS A 71 8.52 29.96 -12.87
CA HIS A 71 7.33 29.21 -13.26
C HIS A 71 6.58 29.88 -14.41
N THR A 72 6.41 29.13 -15.49
CA THR A 72 5.45 29.45 -16.55
C THR A 72 4.02 29.11 -16.13
N GLU A 73 3.02 29.70 -16.76
CA GLU A 73 1.59 29.39 -16.50
C GLU A 73 1.30 27.89 -16.67
N GLY A 74 1.95 27.23 -17.63
CA GLY A 74 1.83 25.79 -17.83
C GLY A 74 2.41 24.95 -16.68
N GLU A 75 3.50 25.40 -16.06
CA GLU A 75 4.11 24.72 -14.90
C GLU A 75 3.29 24.91 -13.64
N ILE A 76 2.64 26.07 -13.48
CA ILE A 76 1.69 26.32 -12.38
C ILE A 76 0.50 25.35 -12.49
N ALA A 77 -0.12 25.25 -13.67
CA ALA A 77 -1.24 24.33 -13.89
C ALA A 77 -0.85 22.86 -13.64
N LEU A 78 0.37 22.45 -14.02
CA LEU A 78 0.87 21.10 -13.72
C LEU A 78 1.11 20.89 -12.24
N SER A 79 1.60 21.91 -11.53
CA SER A 79 1.84 21.84 -10.09
C SER A 79 0.52 21.71 -9.32
N GLU A 80 -0.51 22.46 -9.71
CA GLU A 80 -1.86 22.31 -9.15
C GLU A 80 -2.41 20.88 -9.36
N SER A 81 -2.21 20.31 -10.55
CA SER A 81 -2.60 18.92 -10.84
C SER A 81 -1.84 17.92 -9.96
N VAL A 82 -0.53 18.12 -9.74
CA VAL A 82 0.27 17.31 -8.81
C VAL A 82 -0.30 17.38 -7.39
N PHE A 83 -0.59 18.57 -6.87
CA PHE A 83 -1.15 18.73 -5.52
C PHE A 83 -2.51 18.05 -5.38
N SER A 84 -3.41 18.26 -6.34
CA SER A 84 -4.72 17.61 -6.35
C SER A 84 -4.61 16.08 -6.32
N LYS A 85 -3.67 15.50 -7.09
CA LYS A 85 -3.43 14.05 -7.11
C LYS A 85 -2.78 13.53 -5.83
N LEU A 86 -1.87 14.30 -5.22
CA LEU A 86 -1.30 13.94 -3.93
C LEU A 86 -2.36 13.87 -2.83
N ASP A 87 -3.30 14.82 -2.82
CA ASP A 87 -4.42 14.79 -1.86
C ASP A 87 -5.36 13.62 -2.14
N GLU A 88 -5.67 13.31 -3.40
CA GLU A 88 -6.43 12.12 -3.76
C GLU A 88 -5.75 10.83 -3.29
N ALA A 89 -4.45 10.67 -3.58
CA ALA A 89 -3.67 9.51 -3.17
C ALA A 89 -3.61 9.38 -1.64
N ARG A 90 -3.42 10.48 -0.91
CA ARG A 90 -3.42 10.49 0.56
C ARG A 90 -4.76 10.02 1.13
N ASN A 91 -5.86 10.53 0.59
CA ASN A 91 -7.20 10.16 1.06
C ASN A 91 -7.50 8.67 0.80
N LEU A 92 -7.09 8.15 -0.36
CA LEU A 92 -7.24 6.72 -0.68
C LEU A 92 -6.36 5.85 0.21
N GLN A 93 -5.09 6.22 0.41
CA GLN A 93 -4.17 5.49 1.30
C GLN A 93 -4.75 5.38 2.72
N GLN A 94 -5.35 6.45 3.23
CA GLN A 94 -5.95 6.44 4.56
C GLN A 94 -7.09 5.40 4.65
N LYS A 95 -7.97 5.35 3.64
CA LYS A 95 -9.05 4.35 3.59
C LYS A 95 -8.53 2.91 3.48
N VAL A 96 -7.56 2.68 2.60
CA VAL A 96 -6.91 1.37 2.44
C VAL A 96 -6.29 0.93 3.77
N GLN A 97 -5.62 1.83 4.48
CA GLN A 97 -5.03 1.56 5.79
C GLN A 97 -6.08 1.17 6.83
N GLU A 98 -7.22 1.88 6.88
CA GLU A 98 -8.32 1.56 7.79
C GLU A 98 -8.87 0.14 7.52
N LEU A 99 -9.04 -0.23 6.25
CA LEU A 99 -9.49 -1.56 5.84
C LEU A 99 -8.47 -2.66 6.20
N LEU A 100 -7.16 -2.42 5.99
CA LEU A 100 -6.10 -3.35 6.36
C LEU A 100 -6.05 -3.58 7.88
N VAL A 101 -6.21 -2.51 8.68
CA VAL A 101 -6.26 -2.62 10.15
C VAL A 101 -7.45 -3.45 10.58
N PHE A 102 -8.62 -3.24 9.95
CA PHE A 102 -9.78 -4.06 10.21
C PHE A 102 -9.49 -5.55 9.93
N GLU A 103 -8.96 -5.86 8.75
CA GLU A 103 -8.70 -7.23 8.31
C GLU A 103 -7.68 -7.95 9.19
N MET A 104 -6.62 -7.23 9.59
CA MET A 104 -5.64 -7.72 10.56
C MET A 104 -6.29 -8.07 11.91
N ASN A 105 -7.26 -7.27 12.38
CA ASN A 105 -7.93 -7.52 13.65
C ASN A 105 -8.85 -8.74 13.60
N GLU A 106 -9.59 -8.93 12.50
CA GLU A 106 -10.39 -10.15 12.30
C GLU A 106 -9.50 -11.40 12.22
N SER A 107 -8.41 -11.34 11.46
CA SER A 107 -7.42 -12.44 11.38
C SER A 107 -6.84 -12.80 12.76
N LYS A 108 -6.54 -11.81 13.60
CA LYS A 108 -6.07 -12.04 14.98
C LYS A 108 -7.12 -12.72 15.84
N LYS A 109 -8.38 -12.34 15.70
CA LYS A 109 -9.50 -12.94 16.44
C LYS A 109 -9.67 -14.41 16.05
N GLU A 110 -9.69 -14.72 14.75
CA GLU A 110 -9.79 -16.09 14.26
C GLU A 110 -8.64 -16.96 14.75
N TYR A 111 -7.41 -16.44 14.72
CA TYR A 111 -6.24 -17.14 15.25
C TYR A 111 -6.39 -17.43 16.76
N TRP A 112 -6.87 -16.47 17.53
CA TRP A 112 -7.13 -16.64 18.97
C TRP A 112 -8.17 -17.72 19.24
N GLU A 113 -9.29 -17.71 18.51
CA GLU A 113 -10.33 -18.73 18.62
C GLU A 113 -9.78 -20.12 18.29
N PHE A 114 -8.98 -20.24 17.24
CA PHE A 114 -8.34 -21.50 16.86
C PHE A 114 -7.36 -21.99 17.94
N SER A 115 -6.55 -21.08 18.50
CA SER A 115 -5.60 -21.38 19.58
C SER A 115 -6.31 -21.90 20.83
N ILE A 116 -7.42 -21.26 21.23
CA ILE A 116 -8.25 -21.71 22.36
C ILE A 116 -8.84 -23.10 22.09
N LYS A 117 -9.48 -23.30 20.91
CA LYS A 117 -10.04 -24.60 20.52
C LYS A 117 -8.99 -25.71 20.56
N ARG A 118 -7.78 -25.44 20.06
CA ARG A 118 -6.65 -26.39 20.09
C ARG A 118 -6.22 -26.72 21.52
N ARG A 119 -6.11 -25.73 22.40
CA ARG A 119 -5.75 -25.93 23.83
C ARG A 119 -6.82 -26.76 24.55
N LEU A 120 -8.09 -26.43 24.37
CA LEU A 120 -9.20 -27.18 24.96
C LEU A 120 -9.23 -28.62 24.49
N LYS A 121 -9.04 -28.88 23.18
CA LYS A 121 -8.94 -30.22 22.63
C LYS A 121 -7.77 -31.00 23.23
N SER A 122 -6.60 -30.37 23.34
CA SER A 122 -5.42 -30.99 23.98
C SER A 122 -5.68 -31.32 25.45
N HIS A 123 -6.31 -30.42 26.19
CA HIS A 123 -6.66 -30.64 27.59
C HIS A 123 -7.65 -31.79 27.75
N LEU A 124 -8.71 -31.85 26.92
CA LEU A 124 -9.69 -32.93 26.96
C LEU A 124 -9.05 -34.30 26.68
N VAL A 125 -8.16 -34.40 25.69
CA VAL A 125 -7.43 -35.65 25.39
C VAL A 125 -6.56 -36.08 26.57
N PHE A 126 -5.90 -35.12 27.23
CA PHE A 126 -5.08 -35.40 28.41
C PHE A 126 -5.93 -35.83 29.62
N SER A 127 -7.04 -35.14 29.88
CA SER A 127 -7.89 -35.38 31.05
C SER A 127 -8.78 -36.61 30.92
N SER A 128 -9.13 -37.03 29.71
CA SER A 128 -9.96 -38.22 29.45
C SER A 128 -9.20 -39.55 29.59
N GLY A 129 -7.92 -39.53 29.94
CA GLY A 129 -7.10 -40.75 30.05
C GLY A 129 -6.88 -41.46 28.71
N LEU A 130 -7.24 -40.84 27.58
CA LEU A 130 -7.02 -41.32 26.22
C LEU A 130 -5.61 -40.99 25.70
N SER A 131 -4.64 -40.73 26.59
CA SER A 131 -3.25 -40.41 26.23
C SER A 131 -2.56 -41.51 25.38
N TRP A 132 -3.08 -42.74 25.44
CA TRP A 132 -2.66 -43.92 24.68
C TRP A 132 -3.19 -43.98 23.23
N THR A 133 -4.19 -43.18 22.84
CA THR A 133 -4.67 -43.13 21.45
C THR A 133 -3.75 -42.36 20.50
N LYS A 134 -2.60 -41.85 21.00
CA LYS A 134 -1.53 -41.29 20.15
C LYS A 134 -0.59 -42.35 19.56
N ASN A 135 -0.69 -43.62 19.99
CA ASN A 135 0.28 -44.68 19.63
C ASN A 135 -0.32 -45.88 18.86
N TYR A 136 -1.42 -45.70 18.12
CA TYR A 136 -1.87 -46.72 17.18
C TYR A 136 -2.00 -46.11 15.78
N CYS A 137 -1.29 -46.76 14.85
CA CYS A 137 -1.15 -46.47 13.43
C CYS A 137 -2.47 -46.35 12.69
#